data_AF-A0A3S5IVJ9-F1
#
_entry.id   AF-A0A3S5IVJ9-F1
#
_cell.length_a   1.000
_cell.length_b   1.000
_cell.length_c   1.000
_cell.angle_alpha   90.00
_cell.angle_beta   90.00
_cell.angle_gamma   90.00
#
_symmetry.space_group_name_H-M   'P 1'
#
loop_
_entity.id
_entity.type
_entity.pdbx_description
1 polymer ?
#
loop_
_entity_poly.entity_id
_entity_poly.type
_entity_poly.pdbx_seq_one_letter_code
_entity_poly.pdbx_strand_id
1 'polypeptide(L)' 'MIKEKEYNKDIVIDLDGSQGNAFYLIGFVHKAIKDELIRDHVIKQMKSGDYINLLKTFDKYLGHVVTLETNQENLLKELA' A
#
# COMPACT_ATOMS: atom_id res chain seq x y z
N MET A 1 -24.47 -22.47 -6.82
CA MET A 1 -23.00 -22.32 -6.81
C MET A 1 -22.70 -20.90 -6.35
N ILE A 2 -21.94 -20.72 -5.28
CA ILE A 2 -21.48 -19.40 -4.81
C ILE A 2 -20.04 -19.24 -5.31
N LYS A 3 -19.74 -18.13 -5.97
CA LYS A 3 -18.38 -17.78 -6.43
C LYS A 3 -17.90 -16.54 -5.68
N GLU A 4 -16.60 -16.47 -5.42
CA GLU A 4 -15.98 -15.28 -4.84
C GLU A 4 -16.10 -14.11 -5.82
N LYS A 5 -16.33 -12.91 -5.29
CA LYS A 5 -16.41 -11.71 -6.10
C LYS A 5 -14.99 -11.29 -6.45
N GLU A 6 -14.68 -11.20 -7.74
CA GLU A 6 -13.43 -10.61 -8.20
C GLU A 6 -13.45 -9.12 -7.86
N TYR A 7 -12.55 -8.69 -6.97
CA TYR A 7 -12.30 -7.29 -6.70
C TYR A 7 -11.29 -6.80 -7.74
N ASN A 8 -11.78 -6.04 -8.72
CA ASN A 8 -10.88 -5.28 -9.58
C ASN A 8 -10.21 -4.21 -8.73
N LYS A 9 -8.88 -4.19 -8.77
CA LYS A 9 -8.09 -3.13 -8.13
C LYS A 9 -8.20 -1.88 -9.00
N ASP A 10 -9.25 -1.10 -8.78
CA ASP A 10 -9.49 0.12 -9.56
C ASP A 10 -8.55 1.27 -9.17
N ILE A 11 -7.81 1.13 -8.07
CA ILE A 11 -6.89 2.16 -7.57
C ILE A 11 -5.46 1.75 -7.91
N VAL A 12 -4.81 2.59 -8.71
CA VAL A 12 -3.38 2.49 -9.04
C VAL A 12 -2.66 3.67 -8.41
N ILE A 13 -1.55 3.38 -7.72
CA ILE A 13 -0.64 4.39 -7.16
C ILE A 13 0.69 4.28 -7.90
N ASP A 14 1.02 5.34 -8.63
CA ASP A 14 2.32 5.50 -9.29
C ASP A 14 3.38 5.92 -8.26
N LEU A 15 4.31 5.01 -7.96
CA LEU A 15 5.41 5.26 -7.02
C LEU A 15 6.50 6.15 -7.62
N ASP A 16 6.58 6.27 -8.94
CA ASP A 16 7.55 7.14 -9.62
C ASP A 16 7.07 8.60 -9.62
N GLY A 17 5.77 8.81 -9.42
CA GLY A 17 5.12 10.10 -9.31
C GLY A 17 5.08 10.68 -7.90
N SER A 18 4.33 11.78 -7.75
CA SER A 18 4.16 12.46 -6.45
C SER A 18 3.46 11.58 -5.40
N GLN A 19 2.76 10.54 -5.83
CA GLN A 19 2.04 9.61 -4.95
C GLN A 19 2.95 8.57 -4.28
N GLY A 20 4.17 8.37 -4.78
CA GLY A 20 5.12 7.42 -4.20
C GLY A 20 5.64 7.82 -2.82
N ASN A 21 5.56 9.09 -2.44
CA ASN A 21 6.15 9.51 -1.17
C ASN A 21 5.45 8.90 0.06
N ALA A 22 6.21 8.71 1.15
CA ALA A 22 5.73 8.09 2.38
C ALA A 22 4.49 8.77 2.99
N PHE A 23 4.40 10.10 2.93
CA PHE A 23 3.27 10.85 3.50
C PHE A 23 1.98 10.62 2.71
N TYR A 24 2.06 10.51 1.39
CA TYR A 24 0.91 10.17 0.56
C TYR A 24 0.37 8.79 0.93
N LEU A 25 1.24 7.78 1.00
CA LEU A 25 0.87 6.40 1.33
C LEU A 25 0.26 6.30 2.74
N ILE A 26 0.85 6.95 3.74
CA ILE A 26 0.29 7.01 5.10
C ILE A 26 -1.06 7.75 5.10
N GLY A 27 -1.18 8.85 4.35
CA GLY A 27 -2.42 9.59 4.20
C GLY A 27 -3.53 8.77 3.53
N PHE A 28 -3.17 7.89 2.60
CA PHE A 28 -4.10 6.95 1.99
C PHE A 28 -4.62 5.93 3.02
N VAL A 29 -3.75 5.40 3.88
CA VAL A 29 -4.16 4.51 4.98
C VAL A 29 -5.16 5.19 5.92
N HIS A 30 -4.96 6.48 6.25
CA HIS A 30 -5.94 7.25 7.02
C HIS A 30 -7.31 7.34 6.34
N LYS A 31 -7.36 7.39 5.01
CA LYS A 31 -8.62 7.46 4.26
C LYS A 31 -9.28 6.08 4.14
N ALA A 32 -8.49 5.04 3.89
CA ALA A 32 -8.98 3.69 3.62
C ALA A 32 -9.42 2.93 4.88
N ILE A 33 -8.66 3.02 5.98
CA ILE A 33 -8.92 2.28 7.21
C ILE A 33 -9.65 3.19 8.21
N LYS A 34 -10.95 2.91 8.42
CA LYS A 34 -11.79 3.70 9.33
C LYS A 34 -11.60 3.34 10.79
N ASP A 35 -11.32 2.07 11.09
CA ASP A 35 -11.02 1.63 12.44
C ASP A 35 -9.68 2.22 12.90
N GLU A 36 -9.71 2.97 13.99
CA GLU A 36 -8.56 3.70 14.51
C GLU A 36 -7.47 2.78 15.04
N LEU A 37 -7.82 1.71 15.75
CA LEU A 37 -6.85 0.80 16.33
C LEU A 37 -6.10 0.05 15.23
N ILE A 38 -6.82 -0.43 14.21
CA ILE A 38 -6.22 -1.10 13.05
C ILE A 38 -5.36 -0.12 12.26
N ARG A 39 -5.88 1.07 11.97
CA ARG A 39 -5.16 2.10 11.22
C ARG A 39 -3.84 2.47 11.91
N ASP A 40 -3.87 2.74 13.20
CA ASP A 40 -2.69 3.16 13.96
C ASP A 40 -1.66 2.03 14.05
N HIS A 41 -2.11 0.78 14.15
CA HIS A 41 -1.25 -0.40 14.07
C HIS A 41 -0.53 -0.48 12.72
N VAL A 42 -1.25 -0.33 11.60
CA VAL A 42 -0.69 -0.36 10.25
C VAL A 42 0.32 0.77 10.06
N ILE A 43 -0.04 2.00 10.43
CA ILE A 43 0.84 3.17 10.31
C ILE A 43 2.11 3.00 11.17
N LYS A 44 1.99 2.42 12.37
CA LYS A 44 3.15 2.11 13.22
C LYS A 44 4.10 1.12 12.54
N GLN A 45 3.58 0.07 11.90
CA GLN A 45 4.40 -0.87 11.11
C GLN A 45 5.02 -0.22 9.88
N MET A 46 4.30 0.64 9.17
CA MET A 46 4.87 1.38 8.03
C MET A 46 6.06 2.26 8.44
N LYS A 47 6.01 2.83 9.64
CA LYS A 47 7.04 3.73 10.21
C LYS A 47 8.18 3.00 10.92
N SER A 48 8.15 1.68 11.07
CA SER A 48 9.16 0.94 11.86
C SER A 48 10.42 0.56 11.08
N GLY A 49 10.52 0.95 9.82
CA GLY A 49 11.64 0.61 8.95
C GLY A 49 11.87 1.65 7.86
N ASP A 50 12.54 1.23 6.80
CA ASP A 50 12.80 2.06 5.63
C ASP A 50 11.60 2.11 4.67
N TYR A 51 11.84 2.70 3.49
CA TYR A 51 10.82 2.83 2.46
C TYR A 51 10.35 1.46 1.91
N ILE A 52 11.22 0.45 1.88
CA ILE A 52 10.84 -0.90 1.44
C ILE A 52 9.90 -1.54 2.45
N ASN A 53 10.20 -1.41 3.74
CA ASN A 53 9.29 -1.81 4.81
C ASN A 53 7.93 -1.10 4.70
N LEU A 54 7.94 0.19 4.38
CA LEU A 54 6.72 0.96 4.16
C LEU A 54 5.88 0.37 3.02
N LEU A 55 6.48 0.10 1.85
CA LEU A 55 5.79 -0.47 0.69
C LEU A 55 5.27 -1.88 0.96
N LYS A 56 6.09 -2.76 1.56
CA LYS A 56 5.68 -4.13 1.95
C LYS A 56 4.51 -4.11 2.92
N THR A 57 4.56 -3.22 3.91
CA THR A 57 3.46 -3.09 4.88
C THR A 57 2.21 -2.55 4.19
N PHE A 58 2.33 -1.53 3.35
CA PHE A 58 1.20 -0.98 2.61
C PHE A 58 0.52 -2.05 1.75
N ASP A 59 1.27 -2.77 0.92
CA ASP A 59 0.75 -3.81 0.03
C ASP A 59 0.14 -4.98 0.82
N LYS A 60 0.75 -5.39 1.93
CA LYS A 60 0.18 -6.41 2.82
C LYS A 60 -1.25 -6.08 3.28
N TYR A 61 -1.53 -4.82 3.63
CA TYR A 61 -2.84 -4.43 4.16
C TYR A 61 -3.81 -3.92 3.09
N LEU A 62 -3.32 -3.28 2.02
CA LEU A 62 -4.14 -2.59 1.02
C LEU A 62 -3.95 -3.11 -0.40
N GLY A 63 -3.04 -4.06 -0.62
CA GLY A 63 -2.80 -4.67 -1.93
C GLY A 63 -4.01 -5.40 -2.49
N HIS A 64 -5.02 -5.73 -1.67
CA HIS A 64 -6.29 -6.28 -2.15
C HIS A 64 -7.21 -5.25 -2.84
N VAL A 65 -6.94 -3.95 -2.66
CA VAL A 65 -7.72 -2.84 -3.25
C VAL A 65 -6.88 -1.86 -4.08
N VAL A 66 -5.56 -1.84 -3.85
CA VAL A 66 -4.62 -0.93 -4.52
C VAL A 66 -3.54 -1.73 -5.25
N THR A 67 -3.16 -1.25 -6.43
CA THR A 67 -1.95 -1.68 -7.14
C THR A 67 -0.88 -0.60 -7.00
N LEU A 68 0.33 -0.97 -6.58
CA LEU A 68 1.50 -0.11 -6.63
C LEU A 68 2.25 -0.39 -7.93
N GLU A 69 2.56 0.66 -8.71
CA GLU A 69 3.34 0.54 -9.94
C GLU A 69 4.58 1.42 -9.91
N THR A 70 5.65 0.94 -10.55
CA THR A 70 6.94 1.63 -10.62
C THR A 70 7.77 1.06 -11.76
N ASN A 71 8.64 1.88 -12.33
CA ASN A 71 9.69 1.47 -13.27
C ASN A 71 11.07 1.40 -12.59
N GLN A 72 11.15 1.63 -11.29
CA GLN A 72 12.40 1.56 -10.53
C GLN A 72 12.83 0.10 -10.33
N GLU A 73 13.91 -0.31 -10.98
CA GLU A 73 14.40 -1.70 -10.94
C GLU A 73 14.70 -2.22 -9.53
N ASN A 74 15.19 -1.37 -8.63
CA ASN A 74 15.47 -1.76 -7.25
C ASN A 74 14.18 -2.16 -6.52
N LEU A 75 13.10 -1.37 -6.68
CA LEU A 75 11.82 -1.69 -6.07
C LEU A 75 11.23 -2.97 -6.65
N LEU A 76 11.31 -3.15 -7.98
CA LEU A 76 10.86 -4.37 -8.63
C LEU A 76 11.63 -5.61 -8.12
N LYS A 77 12.94 -5.53 -7.91
CA LYS A 77 13.75 -6.65 -7.40
C LYS A 77 13.47 -7.00 -5.94
N GLU A 78 13.08 -6.01 -5.14
CA GLU A 78 12.87 -6.19 -3.69
C GLU A 78 11.43 -6.54 -3.30
N LEU A 79 10.47 -6.29 -4.19
CA LEU A 79 9.03 -6.42 -3.96
C LEU A 79 8.32 -7.44 -4.86
N ALA A 80 8.99 -7.92 -5.92
CA ALA A 80 8.47 -9.01 -6.77
C ALA A 80 8.60 -10.39 -6.13
#